data_AF-A0A835AP88-F1
#
_entry.id   AF-A0A835AP88-F1
#
_cell.length_a   1.000
_cell.length_b   1.000
_cell.length_c   1.000
_cell.angle_alpha   90.00
_cell.angle_beta   90.00
_cell.angle_gamma   90.00
#
_symmetry.space_group_name_H-M   'P 1'
#
loop_
_entity.id
_entity.type
_entity.pdbx_description
1 polymer ?
#
loop_
_entity_poly.entity_id
_entity_poly.type
_entity_poly.pdbx_seq_one_letter_code
_entity_poly.pdbx_strand_id
1 'polypeptide(L)'
;MQDVLYKIASKLPPKEFARTSILSGEWRCINSSACEFWNVWEYISEVDAVLQKHQNKVVEALQFDPGSISRLQDMQLCFVSLRSPPPWFKGFPNLKRLHLQILRDNRKDLEHLLSLCRALEWLCIDRCNLGDDALTMDTPLSRLTYLRVERCRLTKIRFNAVNLATFEYDGDFIPIDLVSSFKLKSANIEFDEAVFHHALVSLLNGLPNVQNLTLKIGLTCLEKEWLRDNPLKFSNLRHLQLIIFVGAEGDDKILYSLSFLRATPSIEKLEIHVSDIAFLCLFSSKSILLI
;
A
#
# COMPACT_ATOMS: atom_id res chain seq x y z
N MET A 1 1.55 -18.39 -19.76
CA MET A 1 2.74 -18.64 -18.91
C MET A 1 2.36 -19.09 -17.49
N GLN A 2 1.20 -18.65 -16.95
CA GLN A 2 0.58 -19.18 -15.71
C GLN A 2 0.43 -20.71 -15.67
N ASP A 3 0.03 -21.31 -16.79
CA ASP A 3 -0.32 -22.73 -16.88
C ASP A 3 0.89 -23.68 -16.73
N VAL A 4 2.10 -23.18 -17.02
CA VAL A 4 3.36 -23.94 -16.90
C VAL A 4 3.88 -23.90 -15.47
N LEU A 5 3.80 -22.74 -14.80
CA LEU A 5 4.18 -22.59 -13.40
C LEU A 5 3.23 -23.36 -12.47
N TYR A 6 1.93 -23.42 -12.78
CA TYR A 6 0.95 -24.24 -12.06
C TYR A 6 1.25 -25.74 -12.19
N LYS A 7 1.66 -26.19 -13.38
CA LYS A 7 2.13 -27.57 -13.62
C LYS A 7 3.44 -27.90 -12.91
N ILE A 8 4.33 -26.92 -12.74
CA ILE A 8 5.60 -27.10 -12.02
C ILE A 8 5.35 -27.09 -10.49
N ALA A 9 4.56 -26.16 -9.98
CA ALA A 9 4.20 -26.03 -8.57
C ALA A 9 3.43 -27.26 -8.05
N SER A 10 2.52 -27.81 -8.86
CA SER A 10 1.78 -29.04 -8.52
C SER A 10 2.63 -30.32 -8.57
N LYS A 11 3.86 -30.25 -9.10
CA LYS A 11 4.79 -31.40 -9.22
C LYS A 11 6.00 -31.30 -8.30
N LEU A 12 6.23 -30.16 -7.65
CA LEU A 12 7.35 -29.97 -6.74
C LEU A 12 6.96 -30.29 -5.29
N PRO A 13 7.85 -30.95 -4.51
CA PRO A 13 7.68 -31.06 -3.07
C PRO A 13 7.62 -29.66 -2.43
N PRO A 14 6.77 -29.43 -1.41
CA PRO A 14 6.56 -28.10 -0.80
C PRO A 14 7.85 -27.39 -0.34
N LYS A 15 8.86 -28.16 0.08
CA LYS A 15 10.20 -27.65 0.46
C LYS A 15 10.97 -27.03 -0.70
N GLU A 16 10.80 -27.54 -1.92
CA GLU A 16 11.48 -27.01 -3.11
C GLU A 16 10.74 -25.80 -3.68
N PHE A 17 9.40 -25.77 -3.58
CA PHE A 17 8.60 -24.61 -3.98
C PHE A 17 8.95 -23.35 -3.17
N ALA A 18 9.02 -23.47 -1.84
CA ALA A 18 9.42 -22.38 -0.96
C ALA A 18 10.88 -21.89 -1.21
N ARG A 19 11.77 -22.76 -1.70
CA ARG A 19 13.13 -22.36 -2.11
C ARG A 19 13.14 -21.60 -3.44
N THR A 20 12.27 -21.97 -4.39
CA THR A 20 12.19 -21.31 -5.70
C THR A 20 11.61 -19.88 -5.65
N SER A 21 10.75 -19.57 -4.66
CA SER A 21 10.23 -18.21 -4.45
C SER A 21 11.25 -17.27 -3.80
N ILE A 22 12.20 -17.82 -3.03
CA ILE A 22 13.33 -17.08 -2.43
C ILE A 22 14.42 -16.73 -3.48
N LEU A 23 14.52 -17.52 -4.56
CA LEU A 23 15.69 -17.48 -5.46
C LEU A 23 15.49 -16.78 -6.82
N SER A 24 14.26 -16.48 -7.26
CA SER A 24 14.04 -15.91 -8.60
C SER A 24 13.53 -14.46 -8.56
N GLY A 25 14.32 -13.55 -9.12
CA GLY A 25 13.91 -12.17 -9.39
C GLY A 25 12.83 -12.06 -10.48
N GLU A 26 12.51 -13.13 -11.21
CA GLU A 26 11.47 -13.14 -12.26
C GLU A 26 10.05 -13.15 -11.67
N TRP A 27 9.86 -13.57 -10.42
CA TRP A 27 8.57 -13.41 -9.71
C TRP A 27 8.21 -11.93 -9.50
N ARG A 28 9.18 -11.01 -9.63
CA ARG A 28 9.01 -9.56 -9.49
C ARG A 28 8.23 -8.92 -10.65
N CYS A 29 8.08 -9.61 -11.78
CA CYS A 29 7.60 -9.00 -13.04
C CYS A 29 6.25 -9.53 -13.56
N ILE A 30 5.63 -10.54 -12.94
CA ILE A 30 4.41 -11.16 -13.50
C ILE A 30 3.14 -10.32 -13.25
N ASN A 31 3.10 -9.44 -12.26
CA ASN A 31 1.86 -8.73 -11.87
C ASN A 31 1.73 -7.28 -12.37
N SER A 32 2.62 -6.80 -13.26
CA SER A 32 2.59 -5.39 -13.70
C SER A 32 1.85 -5.11 -15.02
N SER A 33 1.34 -6.13 -15.71
CA SER A 33 0.64 -5.93 -16.98
C SER A 33 -0.75 -6.55 -16.95
N ALA A 34 -1.74 -5.67 -16.71
CA ALA A 34 -3.16 -5.78 -17.07
C ALA A 34 -3.89 -7.08 -16.69
N CYS A 35 -4.88 -6.93 -15.79
CA CYS A 35 -5.89 -7.92 -15.35
C CYS A 35 -5.57 -8.81 -14.14
N GLU A 36 -5.38 -8.27 -12.93
CA GLU A 36 -5.53 -9.04 -11.66
C GLU A 36 -6.05 -8.18 -10.48
N PHE A 37 -7.15 -7.44 -10.65
CA PHE A 37 -7.83 -6.84 -9.50
C PHE A 37 -8.58 -7.88 -8.65
N TRP A 38 -8.92 -9.05 -9.20
CA TRP A 38 -9.79 -10.04 -8.54
C TRP A 38 -9.10 -11.28 -7.97
N ASN A 39 -7.80 -11.49 -8.21
CA ASN A 39 -7.15 -12.79 -7.91
C ASN A 39 -6.15 -12.75 -6.74
N VAL A 40 -5.86 -11.57 -6.16
CA VAL A 40 -4.88 -11.47 -5.07
C VAL A 40 -5.37 -12.24 -3.83
N TRP A 41 -6.65 -12.08 -3.47
CA TRP A 41 -7.22 -12.79 -2.32
C TRP A 41 -7.47 -14.27 -2.59
N GLU A 42 -7.74 -14.65 -3.84
CA GLU A 42 -7.82 -16.06 -4.24
C GLU A 42 -6.46 -16.75 -4.14
N TYR A 43 -5.40 -16.13 -4.67
CA TYR A 43 -4.03 -16.61 -4.52
C TYR A 43 -3.60 -16.68 -3.05
N ILE A 44 -3.90 -15.64 -2.25
CA ILE A 44 -3.64 -15.66 -0.80
C ILE A 44 -4.41 -16.82 -0.14
N SER A 45 -5.68 -17.04 -0.50
CA SER A 45 -6.51 -18.14 -0.01
C SER A 45 -5.95 -19.52 -0.39
N GLU A 46 -5.41 -19.68 -1.60
CA GLU A 46 -4.76 -20.92 -2.03
C GLU A 46 -3.47 -21.19 -1.24
N VAL A 47 -2.61 -20.18 -1.11
CA VAL A 47 -1.39 -20.26 -0.30
C VAL A 47 -1.74 -20.57 1.16
N ASP A 48 -2.79 -19.93 1.68
CA ASP A 48 -3.34 -20.17 3.02
C ASP A 48 -3.83 -21.61 3.19
N ALA A 49 -4.58 -22.14 2.22
CA ALA A 49 -5.07 -23.51 2.25
C ALA A 49 -3.91 -24.51 2.29
N VAL A 50 -2.81 -24.22 1.59
CA VAL A 50 -1.58 -25.01 1.64
C VAL A 50 -0.92 -24.92 3.03
N LEU A 51 -0.76 -23.73 3.60
CA LEU A 51 -0.16 -23.55 4.93
C LEU A 51 -0.97 -24.24 6.04
N GLN A 52 -2.30 -24.10 6.01
CA GLN A 52 -3.22 -24.75 6.95
C GLN A 52 -3.20 -26.27 6.83
N LYS A 53 -3.23 -26.81 5.60
CA LYS A 53 -3.12 -28.25 5.33
C LYS A 53 -1.84 -28.85 5.93
N HIS A 54 -0.78 -28.05 6.06
CA HIS A 54 0.49 -28.47 6.62
C HIS A 54 0.68 -28.04 8.08
N GLN A 55 -0.36 -27.59 8.80
CA GLN A 55 -0.30 -27.14 10.21
C GLN A 55 0.80 -26.11 10.48
N ASN A 56 1.11 -25.23 9.53
CA ASN A 56 2.26 -24.30 9.61
C ASN A 56 3.62 -24.99 9.83
N LYS A 57 3.75 -26.31 9.60
CA LYS A 57 5.02 -27.05 9.71
C LYS A 57 6.08 -26.62 8.69
N VAL A 58 5.68 -25.84 7.69
CA VAL A 58 6.57 -25.26 6.68
C VAL A 58 7.32 -24.03 7.23
N VAL A 59 6.84 -23.44 8.33
CA VAL A 59 7.49 -22.30 8.99
C VAL A 59 8.52 -22.84 9.99
N GLU A 60 9.76 -23.02 9.53
CA GLU A 60 10.89 -23.18 10.44
C GLU A 60 11.07 -21.87 11.22
N ALA A 61 11.15 -21.95 12.55
CA ALA A 61 11.38 -20.77 13.37
C ALA A 61 12.72 -20.14 12.97
N LEU A 62 12.69 -18.87 12.53
CA LEU A 62 13.91 -18.12 12.22
C LEU A 62 14.67 -17.85 13.52
N GLN A 63 15.76 -18.58 13.73
CA GLN A 63 16.66 -18.38 14.86
C GLN A 63 17.80 -17.46 14.43
N PHE A 64 17.98 -16.35 15.14
CA PHE A 64 19.11 -15.44 14.95
C PHE A 64 20.03 -15.49 16.17
N ASP A 65 21.34 -15.59 15.95
CA ASP A 65 22.30 -15.31 17.01
C ASP A 65 22.34 -13.79 17.29
N PRO A 66 22.62 -13.37 18.54
CA PRO A 66 22.62 -11.95 18.91
C PRO A 66 23.57 -11.08 18.07
N GLY A 67 24.68 -11.66 17.60
CA GLY A 67 25.65 -10.96 16.75
C GLY A 67 25.07 -10.64 15.38
N SER A 68 24.34 -11.57 14.77
CA SER A 68 23.67 -11.37 13.48
C SER A 68 22.52 -10.37 13.55
N ILE A 69 21.75 -10.35 14.65
CA ILE A 69 20.67 -9.35 14.89
C ILE A 69 21.24 -7.93 14.84
N SER A 70 22.42 -7.72 15.44
CA SER A 70 23.05 -6.39 15.49
C SER A 70 23.56 -5.88 14.14
N ARG A 71 23.87 -6.78 13.19
CA ARG A 71 24.38 -6.41 11.86
C ARG A 71 23.28 -6.25 10.82
N LEU A 72 22.08 -6.77 11.11
CA LEU A 72 20.98 -6.81 10.16
C LEU A 72 20.41 -5.40 9.94
N GLN A 73 20.53 -4.91 8.71
CA GLN A 73 20.00 -3.60 8.29
C GLN A 73 18.80 -3.75 7.35
N ASP A 74 18.69 -4.87 6.65
CA ASP A 74 17.67 -5.14 5.65
C ASP A 74 17.04 -6.50 5.94
N MET A 75 15.72 -6.54 6.02
CA MET A 75 14.97 -7.77 6.25
C MET A 75 13.76 -7.81 5.33
N GLN A 76 13.55 -8.96 4.69
CA GLN A 76 12.33 -9.27 3.97
C GLN A 76 11.75 -10.56 4.55
N LEU A 77 10.48 -10.51 4.94
CA LEU A 77 9.73 -11.64 5.43
C LEU A 77 8.52 -11.86 4.53
N CYS A 78 8.49 -13.01 3.86
CA CYS A 78 7.40 -13.42 2.98
C CYS A 78 6.74 -14.67 3.55
N PHE A 79 5.41 -14.73 3.53
CA PHE A 79 4.65 -15.91 3.94
C PHE A 79 4.93 -16.34 5.39
N VAL A 80 5.10 -15.37 6.30
CA VAL A 80 5.38 -15.64 7.72
C VAL A 80 4.17 -15.32 8.60
N SER A 81 3.96 -16.14 9.63
CA SER A 81 3.12 -15.75 10.76
C SER A 81 4.01 -15.10 11.81
N LEU A 82 3.80 -13.81 12.06
CA LEU A 82 4.43 -13.15 13.21
C LEU A 82 3.79 -13.70 14.49
N ARG A 83 4.62 -13.90 15.50
CA ARG A 83 4.18 -14.16 16.87
C ARG A 83 4.81 -13.11 17.75
N SER A 84 4.10 -12.71 18.80
CA SER A 84 4.64 -11.85 19.85
C SER A 84 6.03 -12.34 20.25
N PRO A 85 7.07 -11.50 20.10
CA PRO A 85 8.41 -11.90 20.44
C PRO A 85 8.52 -12.14 21.95
N PRO A 86 9.46 -13.00 22.39
CA PRO A 86 9.68 -13.24 23.81
C PRO A 86 10.05 -11.95 24.57
N PRO A 87 9.78 -11.84 25.88
CA PRO A 87 10.00 -10.61 26.65
C PRO A 87 11.46 -10.09 26.66
N TRP A 88 12.42 -10.97 26.41
CA TRP A 88 13.85 -10.65 26.34
C TRP A 88 14.29 -10.15 24.95
N PHE A 89 13.46 -10.29 23.91
CA PHE A 89 13.78 -9.87 22.57
C PHE A 89 13.71 -8.34 22.46
N LYS A 90 14.86 -7.73 22.18
CA LYS A 90 15.00 -6.26 22.11
C LYS A 90 14.82 -5.69 20.71
N GLY A 91 14.30 -6.47 19.77
CA GLY A 91 14.14 -6.07 18.38
C GLY A 91 15.42 -6.16 17.55
N PHE A 92 15.34 -5.52 16.39
CA PHE A 92 16.45 -5.37 15.45
C PHE A 92 16.97 -3.93 15.52
N PRO A 93 17.99 -3.64 16.35
CA PRO A 93 18.36 -2.27 16.71
C PRO A 93 18.91 -1.46 15.54
N ASN A 94 19.46 -2.12 14.52
CA ASN A 94 20.07 -1.49 13.35
C ASN A 94 19.29 -1.74 12.06
N LEU A 95 18.08 -2.33 12.15
CA LEU A 95 17.24 -2.59 10.99
C LEU A 95 16.73 -1.27 10.42
N LYS A 96 17.09 -1.01 9.17
CA LYS A 96 16.72 0.18 8.40
C LYS A 96 15.61 -0.11 7.41
N ARG A 97 15.57 -1.30 6.82
CA ARG A 97 14.58 -1.66 5.79
C ARG A 97 13.87 -2.94 6.17
N LEU A 98 12.54 -2.88 6.20
CA LEU A 98 11.68 -4.02 6.48
C LEU A 98 10.63 -4.15 5.37
N HIS A 99 10.65 -5.28 4.67
CA HIS A 99 9.60 -5.69 3.75
C HIS A 99 8.83 -6.86 4.35
N LEU A 100 7.53 -6.69 4.52
CA LEU A 100 6.62 -7.72 5.00
C LEU A 100 5.63 -8.04 3.90
N GLN A 101 5.50 -9.33 3.60
CA GLN A 101 4.63 -9.80 2.54
C GLN A 101 3.80 -11.00 2.99
N ILE A 102 2.48 -10.93 2.77
CA ILE A 102 1.54 -12.04 3.03
C ILE A 102 1.62 -12.49 4.50
N LEU A 103 1.40 -11.53 5.39
CA LEU A 103 1.20 -11.74 6.83
C LEU A 103 -0.28 -11.99 7.15
N ARG A 104 -0.57 -12.77 8.21
CA ARG A 104 -1.94 -13.11 8.62
C ARG A 104 -2.19 -12.95 10.12
N ASP A 105 -3.30 -12.28 10.46
CA ASP A 105 -3.91 -12.18 11.80
C ASP A 105 -2.95 -11.71 12.90
N ASN A 106 -1.99 -10.87 12.52
CA ASN A 106 -0.81 -10.55 13.31
C ASN A 106 -0.56 -9.04 13.43
N ARG A 107 -1.61 -8.23 13.33
CA ARG A 107 -1.55 -6.76 13.49
C ARG A 107 -0.85 -6.34 14.77
N LYS A 108 -1.28 -6.85 15.92
CA LYS A 108 -0.68 -6.51 17.23
C LYS A 108 0.79 -6.93 17.32
N ASP A 109 1.13 -8.08 16.76
CA ASP A 109 2.49 -8.58 16.73
C ASP A 109 3.37 -7.75 15.79
N LEU A 110 2.81 -7.28 14.68
CA LEU A 110 3.45 -6.35 13.76
C LEU A 110 3.70 -5.00 14.44
N GLU A 111 2.69 -4.40 15.06
CA GLU A 111 2.82 -3.14 15.80
C GLU A 111 3.89 -3.26 16.88
N HIS A 112 3.89 -4.37 17.61
CA HIS A 112 4.91 -4.65 18.62
C HIS A 112 6.30 -4.80 18.00
N LEU A 113 6.46 -5.56 16.91
CA LEU A 113 7.75 -5.71 16.21
C LEU A 113 8.28 -4.35 15.70
N LEU A 114 7.41 -3.54 15.09
CA LEU A 114 7.76 -2.20 14.61
C LEU A 114 8.19 -1.28 15.77
N SER A 115 7.55 -1.40 16.94
CA SER A 115 7.93 -0.62 18.14
C SER A 115 9.36 -0.91 18.62
N LEU A 116 9.90 -2.09 18.31
CA LEU A 116 11.25 -2.50 18.66
C LEU A 116 12.30 -2.10 17.59
N CYS A 117 11.89 -1.73 16.38
CA CYS A 117 12.77 -1.40 15.26
C CYS A 117 13.04 0.12 15.17
N ARG A 118 13.78 0.66 16.15
CA ARG A 118 13.99 2.12 16.28
C ARG A 118 14.81 2.77 15.16
N ALA A 119 15.58 1.98 14.42
CA ALA A 119 16.41 2.46 13.31
C ALA A 119 15.69 2.43 11.96
N LEU A 120 14.41 2.05 11.91
CA LEU A 120 13.70 1.79 10.66
C LEU A 120 13.53 3.07 9.84
N GLU A 121 14.02 3.03 8.60
CA GLU A 121 14.02 4.11 7.62
C GLU A 121 13.04 3.83 6.46
N TRP A 122 12.77 2.56 6.16
CA TRP A 122 11.96 2.10 5.04
C TRP A 122 11.07 0.92 5.46
N LEU A 123 9.76 1.04 5.25
CA LEU A 123 8.79 -0.01 5.55
C LEU A 123 7.89 -0.28 4.33
N CYS A 124 7.77 -1.54 3.95
CA CYS A 124 6.81 -2.02 2.97
C CYS A 124 5.96 -3.13 3.57
N ILE A 125 4.65 -2.98 3.51
CA ILE A 125 3.66 -3.97 3.95
C ILE A 125 2.83 -4.32 2.71
N ASP A 126 2.99 -5.53 2.21
CA ASP A 126 2.48 -5.96 0.92
C ASP A 126 1.58 -7.20 1.10
N ARG A 127 0.35 -7.15 0.58
CA ARG A 127 -0.59 -8.29 0.58
C ARG A 127 -0.85 -8.89 1.97
N CYS A 128 -0.82 -8.08 3.03
CA CYS A 128 -1.02 -8.54 4.40
C CYS A 128 -2.49 -8.47 4.82
N ASN A 129 -2.98 -9.51 5.50
CA ASN A 129 -4.27 -9.50 6.16
C ASN A 129 -4.09 -9.14 7.65
N LEU A 130 -4.33 -7.87 7.97
CA LEU A 130 -4.19 -7.32 9.32
C LEU A 130 -5.53 -7.29 10.08
N GLY A 131 -6.56 -7.96 9.54
CA GLY A 131 -7.90 -8.04 10.11
C GLY A 131 -8.74 -6.79 9.91
N ASP A 132 -9.93 -6.76 10.52
CA ASP A 132 -10.93 -5.70 10.33
C ASP A 132 -10.75 -4.50 11.29
N ASP A 133 -9.52 -4.11 11.59
CA ASP A 133 -9.19 -3.04 12.55
C ASP A 133 -8.07 -2.13 12.01
N ALA A 134 -7.84 -1.01 12.70
CA ALA A 134 -6.88 0.01 12.30
C ALA A 134 -5.43 -0.41 12.59
N LEU A 135 -4.52 -0.25 11.63
CA LEU A 135 -3.07 -0.34 11.86
C LEU A 135 -2.59 0.99 12.44
N THR A 136 -2.30 1.01 13.74
CA THR A 136 -1.93 2.24 14.45
C THR A 136 -0.56 2.13 15.13
N MET A 137 0.27 3.14 14.90
CA MET A 137 1.58 3.27 15.53
C MET A 137 1.65 4.59 16.32
N ASP A 138 1.28 4.52 17.59
CA ASP A 138 1.38 5.65 18.52
C ASP A 138 2.84 5.93 18.90
N THR A 139 3.68 4.88 18.91
CA THR A 139 5.12 5.02 19.17
C THR A 139 5.80 5.74 17.99
N PRO A 140 6.58 6.80 18.23
CA PRO A 140 7.22 7.55 17.14
C PRO A 140 8.24 6.71 16.35
N LEU A 141 7.98 6.51 15.04
CA LEU A 141 8.95 5.98 14.09
C LEU A 141 9.78 7.12 13.50
N SER A 142 10.60 7.72 14.36
CA SER A 142 11.30 8.98 14.06
C SER A 142 12.28 8.91 12.88
N ARG A 143 12.76 7.73 12.47
CA ARG A 143 13.67 7.59 11.32
C ARG A 143 12.98 7.18 10.04
N LEU A 144 11.70 6.83 10.09
CA LEU A 144 10.98 6.34 8.93
C LEU A 144 10.86 7.46 7.91
N THR A 145 11.38 7.25 6.71
CA THR A 145 11.38 8.19 5.59
C THR A 145 10.50 7.72 4.44
N TYR A 146 10.25 6.41 4.36
CA TYR A 146 9.44 5.77 3.33
C TYR A 146 8.49 4.74 3.93
N LEU A 147 7.21 4.82 3.55
CA LEU A 147 6.17 3.85 3.91
C LEU A 147 5.39 3.45 2.66
N ARG A 148 5.30 2.15 2.41
CA ARG A 148 4.42 1.56 1.39
C ARG A 148 3.47 0.56 2.02
N VAL A 149 2.19 0.68 1.71
CA VAL A 149 1.16 -0.30 2.07
C VAL A 149 0.41 -0.68 0.81
N GLU A 150 0.45 -1.96 0.44
CA GLU A 150 -0.05 -2.45 -0.84
C GLU A 150 -0.94 -3.67 -0.64
N ARG A 151 -2.13 -3.66 -1.24
CA ARG A 151 -3.09 -4.77 -1.30
C ARG A 151 -3.35 -5.42 0.07
N CYS A 152 -3.39 -4.62 1.14
CA CYS A 152 -3.56 -5.11 2.50
C CYS A 152 -5.02 -4.97 2.96
N ARG A 153 -5.49 -5.93 3.78
CA ARG A 153 -6.79 -5.86 4.44
C ARG A 153 -6.65 -5.23 5.82
N LEU A 154 -7.14 -4.01 5.97
CA LEU A 154 -7.20 -3.22 7.20
C LEU A 154 -8.27 -2.12 7.06
N THR A 155 -8.67 -1.47 8.17
CA THR A 155 -9.73 -0.45 8.12
C THR A 155 -9.24 0.99 8.22
N LYS A 156 -7.99 1.22 8.65
CA LYS A 156 -7.38 2.56 8.77
C LYS A 156 -5.85 2.46 8.92
N ILE A 157 -5.12 3.46 8.43
CA ILE A 157 -3.68 3.63 8.66
C ILE A 157 -3.44 4.85 9.55
N ARG A 158 -2.65 4.70 10.63
CA ARG A 158 -2.14 5.81 11.42
C ARG A 158 -0.70 5.58 11.84
N PHE A 159 0.20 6.50 11.49
CA PHE A 159 1.60 6.44 11.88
C PHE A 159 2.09 7.77 12.45
N ASN A 160 2.80 7.69 13.59
CA ASN A 160 3.59 8.79 14.10
C ASN A 160 5.01 8.77 13.50
N ALA A 161 5.16 9.29 12.28
CA ALA A 161 6.42 9.27 11.54
C ALA A 161 6.85 10.67 11.09
N VAL A 162 7.42 11.46 12.02
CA VAL A 162 7.75 12.88 11.81
C VAL A 162 8.68 13.18 10.63
N ASN A 163 9.52 12.20 10.24
CA ASN A 163 10.47 12.34 9.14
C ASN A 163 10.03 11.63 7.85
N LEU A 164 8.80 11.11 7.80
CA LEU A 164 8.27 10.44 6.62
C LEU A 164 8.27 11.42 5.45
N ALA A 165 8.93 11.06 4.35
CA ALA A 165 9.09 11.90 3.16
C ALA A 165 8.24 11.41 2.00
N THR A 166 8.07 10.09 1.89
CA THR A 166 7.31 9.43 0.82
C THR A 166 6.33 8.41 1.39
N PHE A 167 5.09 8.44 0.91
CA PHE A 167 4.05 7.48 1.24
C PHE A 167 3.46 6.87 -0.04
N GLU A 168 3.32 5.56 -0.08
CA GLU A 168 2.68 4.83 -1.17
C GLU A 168 1.55 3.95 -0.62
N TYR A 169 0.39 4.01 -1.26
CA TYR A 169 -0.78 3.22 -0.93
C TYR A 169 -1.39 2.61 -2.19
N ASP A 170 -1.74 1.32 -2.14
CA ASP A 170 -2.51 0.62 -3.16
C ASP A 170 -3.50 -0.34 -2.47
N GLY A 171 -4.80 -0.23 -2.75
CA GLY A 171 -5.83 -1.16 -2.25
C GLY A 171 -7.18 -0.49 -1.97
N ASP A 172 -7.99 -1.09 -1.08
CA ASP A 172 -9.32 -0.59 -0.75
C ASP A 172 -9.31 0.84 -0.20
N PHE A 173 -10.40 1.60 -0.38
CA PHE A 173 -10.51 2.90 0.27
C PHE A 173 -10.57 2.78 1.79
N ILE A 174 -9.60 3.39 2.47
CA ILE A 174 -9.54 3.47 3.93
C ILE A 174 -9.11 4.87 4.38
N PRO A 175 -9.50 5.31 5.59
CA PRO A 175 -8.93 6.50 6.20
C PRO A 175 -7.42 6.37 6.41
N ILE A 176 -6.68 7.38 5.97
CA ILE A 176 -5.23 7.53 6.17
C ILE A 176 -5.00 8.72 7.10
N ASP A 177 -4.19 8.53 8.14
CA ASP A 177 -3.92 9.51 9.19
C ASP A 177 -2.41 9.65 9.40
N LEU A 178 -1.80 10.54 8.62
CA LEU A 178 -0.36 10.87 8.67
C LEU A 178 -0.15 12.34 9.04
N VAL A 179 -1.05 12.93 9.83
CA VAL A 179 -1.00 14.35 10.24
C VAL A 179 0.29 14.72 10.98
N SER A 180 0.92 13.74 11.65
CA SER A 180 2.18 13.90 12.37
C SER A 180 3.42 13.86 11.45
N SER A 181 3.23 13.58 10.16
CA SER A 181 4.29 13.44 9.16
C SER A 181 4.59 14.78 8.49
N PHE A 182 5.21 15.70 9.25
CA PHE A 182 5.45 17.08 8.79
C PHE A 182 6.39 17.21 7.59
N LYS A 183 7.24 16.21 7.35
CA LYS A 183 8.17 16.17 6.21
C LYS A 183 7.62 15.46 4.98
N LEU A 184 6.35 15.02 5.00
CA LEU A 184 5.76 14.27 3.90
C LEU A 184 5.66 15.17 2.68
N LYS A 185 6.46 14.87 1.66
CA LYS A 185 6.49 15.64 0.41
C LYS A 185 5.71 14.95 -0.70
N SER A 186 5.82 13.63 -0.79
CA SER A 186 5.26 12.85 -1.90
C SER A 186 4.31 11.77 -1.38
N ALA A 187 3.13 11.69 -2.00
CA ALA A 187 2.21 10.59 -1.79
C ALA A 187 1.72 10.03 -3.15
N ASN A 188 1.75 8.71 -3.31
CA ASN A 188 1.14 8.01 -4.43
C ASN A 188 0.06 7.06 -3.89
N ILE A 189 -1.17 7.26 -4.31
CA ILE A 189 -2.34 6.60 -3.71
C ILE A 189 -3.20 6.03 -4.82
N GLU A 190 -3.37 4.72 -4.79
CA GLU A 190 -4.27 3.96 -5.65
C GLU A 190 -5.37 3.34 -4.79
N PHE A 191 -6.61 3.73 -5.07
CA PHE A 191 -7.79 3.11 -4.48
C PHE A 191 -8.48 2.21 -5.49
N ASP A 192 -8.82 0.98 -5.08
CA ASP A 192 -9.57 0.03 -5.91
C ASP A 192 -10.94 0.63 -6.28
N GLU A 193 -11.70 1.05 -5.27
CA GLU A 193 -12.98 1.72 -5.38
C GLU A 193 -13.13 2.77 -4.29
N ALA A 194 -13.65 3.95 -4.63
CA ALA A 194 -13.98 4.98 -3.65
C ALA A 194 -15.08 5.92 -4.15
N VAL A 195 -15.89 6.42 -3.22
CA VAL A 195 -16.65 7.66 -3.46
C VAL A 195 -15.63 8.80 -3.49
N PHE A 196 -15.53 9.48 -4.63
CA PHE A 196 -14.48 10.48 -4.89
C PHE A 196 -14.40 11.52 -3.76
N HIS A 197 -15.56 12.03 -3.33
CA HIS A 197 -15.64 13.03 -2.26
C HIS A 197 -15.05 12.52 -0.93
N HIS A 198 -15.41 11.31 -0.50
CA HIS A 198 -14.90 10.73 0.75
C HIS A 198 -13.38 10.53 0.70
N ALA A 199 -12.86 10.08 -0.44
CA ALA A 199 -11.42 9.98 -0.66
C ALA A 199 -10.74 11.34 -0.47
N LEU A 200 -11.26 12.39 -1.11
CA LEU A 200 -10.70 13.73 -0.98
C LEU A 200 -10.67 14.23 0.46
N VAL A 201 -11.79 14.16 1.17
CA VAL A 201 -11.88 14.60 2.57
C VAL A 201 -10.89 13.84 3.44
N SER A 202 -10.79 12.53 3.26
CA SER A 202 -9.85 11.73 4.03
C SER A 202 -8.40 12.10 3.74
N LEU A 203 -8.04 12.34 2.48
CA LEU A 203 -6.67 12.68 2.11
C LEU A 203 -6.29 14.08 2.59
N LEU A 204 -7.21 15.05 2.54
CA LEU A 204 -7.03 16.39 3.07
C LEU A 204 -6.71 16.39 4.57
N ASN A 205 -7.52 15.65 5.33
CA ASN A 205 -7.37 15.54 6.76
C ASN A 205 -6.15 14.69 7.14
N GLY A 206 -5.82 13.69 6.32
CA GLY A 206 -4.75 12.73 6.58
C GLY A 206 -3.35 13.19 6.19
N LEU A 207 -3.23 13.96 5.10
CA LEU A 207 -1.96 14.31 4.44
C LEU A 207 -1.78 15.83 4.28
N PRO A 208 -1.95 16.65 5.34
CA PRO A 208 -2.04 18.11 5.21
C PRO A 208 -0.79 18.80 4.65
N ASN A 209 0.38 18.14 4.71
CA ASN A 209 1.68 18.72 4.32
C ASN A 209 2.16 18.27 2.93
N VAL A 210 1.41 17.39 2.25
CA VAL A 210 1.85 16.81 0.98
C VAL A 210 1.99 17.87 -0.11
N GLN A 211 3.08 17.80 -0.88
CA GLN A 211 3.38 18.73 -1.96
C GLN A 211 3.14 18.12 -3.33
N ASN A 212 3.41 16.82 -3.47
CA ASN A 212 3.25 16.05 -4.69
C ASN A 212 2.30 14.89 -4.41
N LEU A 213 1.14 14.88 -5.06
CA LEU A 213 0.14 13.83 -4.91
C LEU A 213 -0.15 13.20 -6.27
N THR A 214 0.04 11.89 -6.37
CA THR A 214 -0.57 11.08 -7.42
C THR A 214 -1.75 10.34 -6.81
N LEU A 215 -2.93 10.49 -7.39
CA LEU A 215 -4.15 9.84 -6.94
C LEU A 215 -4.82 9.12 -8.11
N LYS A 216 -5.01 7.81 -7.93
CA LYS A 216 -5.69 6.91 -8.86
C LYS A 216 -6.86 6.27 -8.15
N ILE A 217 -8.03 6.23 -8.79
CA ILE A 217 -9.23 5.58 -8.25
C ILE A 217 -9.81 4.70 -9.36
N GLY A 218 -9.82 3.39 -9.13
CA GLY A 218 -10.20 2.37 -10.12
C GLY A 218 -11.69 2.42 -10.50
N LEU A 219 -12.57 2.46 -9.51
CA LEU A 219 -14.02 2.63 -9.68
C LEU A 219 -14.49 3.85 -8.87
N THR A 220 -15.03 4.86 -9.56
CA THR A 220 -15.49 6.11 -8.92
C THR A 220 -17.00 6.14 -8.81
N CYS A 221 -17.52 6.15 -7.57
CA CYS A 221 -18.91 6.51 -7.29
C CYS A 221 -19.04 8.01 -7.05
N LEU A 222 -20.06 8.64 -7.65
CA LEU A 222 -20.16 10.10 -7.77
C LEU A 222 -21.45 10.60 -7.14
N GLU A 223 -21.33 11.51 -6.16
CA GLU A 223 -22.46 12.22 -5.57
C GLU A 223 -22.63 13.59 -6.26
N LYS A 224 -23.84 13.85 -6.77
CA LYS A 224 -24.17 15.05 -7.57
C LYS A 224 -24.16 16.36 -6.75
N GLU A 225 -24.18 16.27 -5.43
CA GLU A 225 -24.40 17.42 -4.53
C GLU A 225 -23.14 18.29 -4.31
N TRP A 226 -21.96 17.81 -4.71
CA TRP A 226 -20.68 18.41 -4.32
C TRP A 226 -20.15 19.55 -5.21
N LEU A 227 -20.92 19.98 -6.21
CA LEU A 227 -20.55 21.10 -7.10
C LEU A 227 -20.71 22.47 -6.45
N ARG A 228 -21.30 22.53 -5.25
CA ARG A 228 -21.53 23.76 -4.47
C ARG A 228 -20.45 23.90 -3.40
N ASP A 229 -19.98 25.14 -3.25
CA ASP A 229 -18.87 25.62 -2.41
C ASP A 229 -18.35 24.67 -1.33
N ASN A 230 -17.05 24.35 -1.42
CA ASN A 230 -16.36 23.52 -0.46
C ASN A 230 -15.23 24.31 0.21
N PRO A 231 -15.19 24.39 1.57
CA PRO A 231 -14.15 25.13 2.29
C PRO A 231 -12.76 24.45 2.31
N LEU A 232 -12.63 23.22 1.81
CA LEU A 232 -11.41 22.44 1.94
C LEU A 232 -10.27 23.00 1.06
N LYS A 233 -9.08 23.13 1.65
CA LYS A 233 -7.89 23.69 0.99
C LYS A 233 -6.63 22.86 1.27
N PHE A 234 -6.13 22.18 0.24
CA PHE A 234 -4.78 21.64 0.16
C PHE A 234 -3.76 22.79 0.05
N SER A 235 -3.41 23.38 1.20
CA SER A 235 -2.62 24.61 1.22
C SER A 235 -1.15 24.41 0.77
N ASN A 236 -0.64 23.19 0.91
CA ASN A 236 0.75 22.85 0.58
C ASN A 236 0.93 22.12 -0.76
N LEU A 237 -0.16 21.70 -1.39
CA LEU A 237 -0.09 20.89 -2.60
C LEU A 237 0.32 21.76 -3.79
N ARG A 238 1.40 21.36 -4.46
CA ARG A 238 1.99 22.06 -5.61
C ARG A 238 1.87 21.24 -6.89
N HIS A 239 2.00 19.92 -6.81
CA HIS A 239 1.92 19.02 -7.94
C HIS A 239 0.84 17.99 -7.70
N LEU A 240 -0.11 17.90 -8.62
CA LEU A 240 -1.18 16.91 -8.58
C LEU A 240 -1.22 16.14 -9.90
N GLN A 241 -1.23 14.82 -9.79
CA GLN A 241 -1.55 13.92 -10.88
C GLN A 241 -2.81 13.13 -10.52
N LEU A 242 -3.88 13.33 -11.28
CA LEU A 242 -5.13 12.60 -11.13
C LEU A 242 -5.28 11.59 -12.26
N ILE A 243 -5.45 10.32 -11.92
CA ILE A 243 -5.71 9.24 -12.86
C ILE A 243 -7.13 8.73 -12.61
N ILE A 244 -8.04 9.02 -13.53
CA ILE A 244 -9.47 8.74 -13.39
C ILE A 244 -9.86 7.68 -14.42
N PHE A 245 -10.48 6.59 -13.94
CA PHE A 245 -11.09 5.58 -14.81
C PHE A 245 -12.56 5.89 -15.07
N VAL A 246 -12.92 5.91 -16.33
CA VAL A 246 -14.25 6.30 -16.81
C VAL A 246 -14.98 5.06 -17.28
N GLY A 247 -16.04 4.66 -16.58
CA GLY A 247 -17.04 3.74 -17.13
C GLY A 247 -17.91 4.41 -18.21
N ALA A 248 -18.59 3.59 -19.02
CA ALA A 248 -19.31 3.99 -20.26
C ALA A 248 -20.43 5.03 -20.10
N GLU A 249 -20.87 5.34 -18.88
CA GLU A 249 -21.93 6.31 -18.62
C GLU A 249 -21.37 7.54 -17.86
N GLY A 250 -21.54 8.73 -18.45
CA GLY A 250 -21.57 10.02 -17.74
C GLY A 250 -20.55 11.08 -18.17
N ASP A 251 -21.07 12.14 -18.81
CA ASP A 251 -20.39 13.37 -19.23
C ASP A 251 -19.98 14.32 -18.07
N ASP A 252 -20.35 13.99 -16.82
CA ASP A 252 -20.15 14.85 -15.64
C ASP A 252 -18.71 14.82 -15.05
N LYS A 253 -17.78 14.09 -15.69
CA LYS A 253 -16.47 13.73 -15.09
C LYS A 253 -15.38 14.80 -15.12
N ILE A 254 -15.50 15.78 -16.02
CA ILE A 254 -14.65 16.97 -16.04
C ILE A 254 -14.87 17.83 -14.78
N LEU A 255 -16.08 17.78 -14.20
CA LEU A 255 -16.42 18.59 -13.02
C LEU A 255 -15.63 18.18 -11.76
N TYR A 256 -15.11 16.96 -11.68
CA TYR A 256 -14.28 16.49 -10.55
C TYR A 256 -12.91 17.13 -10.51
N SER A 257 -12.34 17.36 -11.69
CA SER A 257 -11.11 18.13 -11.85
C SER A 257 -11.29 19.55 -11.34
N LEU A 258 -12.47 20.15 -11.58
CA LEU A 258 -12.81 21.48 -11.07
C LEU A 258 -12.93 21.51 -9.54
N SER A 259 -13.49 20.47 -8.91
CA SER A 259 -13.58 20.38 -7.45
C SER A 259 -12.19 20.30 -6.79
N PHE A 260 -11.26 19.55 -7.40
CA PHE A 260 -9.88 19.48 -6.90
C PHE A 260 -9.13 20.80 -7.09
N LEU A 261 -9.30 21.44 -8.25
CA LEU A 261 -8.77 22.78 -8.54
C LEU A 261 -9.24 23.82 -7.52
N ARG A 262 -10.53 23.82 -7.18
CA ARG A 262 -11.08 24.71 -6.14
C ARG A 262 -10.46 24.46 -4.77
N ALA A 263 -10.09 23.21 -4.48
CA ALA A 263 -9.48 22.81 -3.22
C ALA A 263 -7.96 22.99 -3.19
N THR A 264 -7.29 23.43 -4.26
CA THR A 264 -5.82 23.49 -4.35
C THR A 264 -5.32 24.90 -4.69
N PRO A 265 -5.38 25.85 -3.73
CA PRO A 265 -5.05 27.25 -3.99
C PRO A 265 -3.58 27.50 -4.35
N SER A 266 -2.68 26.56 -4.07
CA SER A 266 -1.22 26.68 -4.26
C SER A 266 -0.69 25.79 -5.39
N ILE A 267 -1.56 25.30 -6.27
CA ILE A 267 -1.17 24.36 -7.33
C ILE A 267 -0.22 25.03 -8.34
N GLU A 268 0.90 24.38 -8.63
CA GLU A 268 1.91 24.80 -9.60
C GLU A 268 1.88 23.90 -10.86
N LYS A 269 1.48 22.63 -10.71
CA LYS A 269 1.36 21.66 -11.81
C LYS A 269 0.15 20.77 -11.61
N LEU A 270 -0.68 20.68 -12.65
CA LEU A 270 -1.83 19.78 -12.69
C LEU A 270 -1.75 18.86 -13.91
N GLU A 271 -1.74 17.56 -13.65
CA GLU A 271 -1.83 16.50 -14.65
C GLU A 271 -3.12 15.71 -14.43
N ILE A 272 -3.95 15.61 -15.47
CA ILE A 272 -5.16 14.81 -15.43
C ILE A 272 -5.10 13.80 -16.56
N HIS A 273 -5.15 12.53 -16.18
CA HIS A 273 -5.19 11.38 -17.08
C HIS A 273 -6.54 10.73 -16.97
N VAL A 274 -7.25 10.68 -18.10
CA VAL A 274 -8.56 10.04 -18.19
C VAL A 274 -8.39 8.76 -19.01
N SER A 275 -8.71 7.62 -18.41
CA SER A 275 -8.64 6.32 -19.06
C SER A 275 -10.03 5.70 -19.08
N ASP A 276 -10.48 5.24 -20.24
CA ASP A 276 -11.76 4.54 -20.36
C ASP A 276 -11.58 3.08 -19.89
N ILE A 277 -12.47 2.60 -19.02
CA ILE A 277 -12.45 1.21 -18.53
C ILE A 277 -12.60 0.23 -19.70
N ALA A 278 -13.30 0.61 -20.77
CA ALA A 278 -13.39 -0.19 -21.99
C ALA A 278 -12.04 -0.26 -22.76
N PHE A 279 -11.15 0.71 -22.57
CA PHE A 279 -9.83 0.80 -23.21
C PHE A 279 -8.71 0.07 -22.45
N LEU A 280 -8.93 -0.41 -21.23
CA LEU A 280 -7.96 -1.28 -20.55
C LEU A 280 -7.75 -2.62 -21.27
N CYS A 281 -8.67 -3.01 -22.16
CA CYS A 281 -8.49 -4.15 -23.07
C CYS A 281 -7.77 -3.79 -24.39
N LEU A 282 -7.66 -2.51 -24.78
CA LEU A 282 -7.12 -2.10 -26.08
C LEU A 282 -6.50 -0.68 -25.97
N PHE A 283 -5.19 -0.59 -25.69
CA PHE A 283 -4.27 0.56 -25.78
C PHE A 283 -4.77 2.03 -25.85
N SER A 284 -4.07 2.88 -25.07
CA SER A 284 -3.81 4.33 -25.21
C SER A 284 -4.60 5.30 -24.31
N SER A 285 -3.92 5.80 -23.26
CA SER A 285 -4.34 6.97 -22.47
C SER A 285 -4.21 8.28 -23.27
N LYS A 286 -5.17 9.20 -23.12
CA LYS A 286 -5.02 10.61 -23.51
C LYS A 286 -4.65 11.42 -22.27
N SER A 287 -3.55 12.16 -22.35
CA SER A 287 -3.12 13.08 -21.28
C SER A 287 -3.55 14.50 -21.65
N ILE A 288 -4.19 15.21 -20.72
CA ILE A 288 -4.47 16.65 -20.87
C ILE A 288 -3.59 17.38 -19.85
N LEU A 289 -2.64 18.18 -20.35
CA LEU A 289 -1.83 19.08 -19.54
C LEU A 289 -2.55 20.43 -19.46
N LEU A 290 -2.94 20.85 -18.27
CA LEU A 290 -3.42 22.21 -18.03
C LEU A 290 -2.27 22.98 -17.36
N ILE A 291 -1.73 23.97 -18.08
CA ILE A 291 -0.70 24.90 -17.61
C ILE A 291 -1.37 26.03 -16.82
#